data_AF-A0AAD9Y951-F1
#
_entry.id   AF-A0AAD9Y951-F1
#
_cell.length_a   1.000
_cell.length_b   1.000
_cell.length_c   1.000
_cell.angle_alpha   90.00
_cell.angle_beta   90.00
_cell.angle_gamma   90.00
#
_symmetry.space_group_name_H-M   'P 1'
#
loop_
_entity.id
_entity.type
_entity.pdbx_description
1 polymer ?
#
loop_
_entity_poly.entity_id
_entity_poly.type
_entity_poly.pdbx_seq_one_letter_code
_entity_poly.pdbx_strand_id
1 'polypeptide(L)'
;MSIISSARSLFRPVVFTVIILFLVLTYNHGSSRDTQSNMSEETKNNALSKLSIRIRQSSTSPPTVTFSVTNEHTAPLTILRWATPLDPLALQLGVLSVTPDGADAPLEIDTIALKRIMPPRVEDMVTLQPGDTTENEVILRETVLPFDRLGKKPRVAAKGTWQTVWPTTADKLSKDALMKLQFGDGVLSGEFETEAIEVTVA
;
A
#
# COMPACT_ATOMS: atom_id res chain seq x y z
N MET A 1 -79.89 -38.95 -15.27
CA MET A 1 -79.91 -37.49 -15.14
C MET A 1 -78.80 -37.08 -14.17
N SER A 2 -77.78 -36.36 -14.68
CA SER A 2 -76.74 -35.54 -13.99
C SER A 2 -75.91 -36.09 -12.81
N ILE A 3 -74.67 -35.68 -12.52
CA ILE A 3 -73.55 -34.97 -13.20
C ILE A 3 -72.33 -35.19 -12.27
N ILE A 4 -71.13 -35.17 -12.87
CA ILE A 4 -69.75 -35.25 -12.34
C ILE A 4 -69.44 -34.26 -11.19
N SER A 5 -68.50 -34.60 -10.28
CA SER A 5 -67.43 -33.67 -9.85
C SER A 5 -66.32 -34.35 -9.05
N SER A 6 -65.13 -34.44 -9.66
CA SER A 6 -63.87 -34.89 -9.05
C SER A 6 -63.18 -33.73 -8.33
N ALA A 7 -63.04 -33.80 -7.01
CA ALA A 7 -62.24 -32.84 -6.24
C ALA A 7 -60.74 -33.18 -6.33
N ARG A 8 -60.05 -32.65 -7.35
CA ARG A 8 -58.59 -32.72 -7.45
C ARG A 8 -57.95 -31.43 -6.91
N SER A 9 -57.20 -31.61 -5.82
CA SER A 9 -56.03 -30.85 -5.35
C SER A 9 -55.86 -29.39 -5.77
N LEU A 10 -56.39 -28.46 -4.96
CA LEU A 10 -56.00 -27.03 -5.02
C LEU A 10 -54.98 -26.63 -3.94
N PHE A 11 -54.52 -27.56 -3.11
CA PHE A 11 -53.58 -27.24 -2.01
C PHE A 11 -52.11 -27.05 -2.42
N ARG A 12 -51.68 -27.60 -3.58
CA ARG A 12 -50.29 -27.53 -4.04
C ARG A 12 -49.87 -26.21 -4.73
N PRO A 13 -50.69 -25.52 -5.55
CA PRO A 13 -50.27 -24.26 -6.17
C PRO A 13 -50.25 -23.08 -5.19
N VAL A 14 -51.09 -23.07 -4.16
CA VAL A 14 -51.16 -21.96 -3.18
C VAL A 14 -49.88 -21.87 -2.33
N VAL A 15 -49.35 -23.01 -1.88
CA VAL A 15 -48.10 -23.05 -1.09
C VAL A 15 -46.89 -22.57 -1.90
N PHE A 16 -46.80 -22.94 -3.18
CA PHE A 16 -45.73 -22.47 -4.06
C PHE A 16 -45.79 -20.96 -4.30
N THR A 17 -46.99 -20.39 -4.42
CA THR A 17 -47.17 -18.96 -4.66
C THR A 17 -46.78 -18.13 -3.44
N VAL A 18 -47.08 -18.60 -2.22
CA VAL A 18 -46.68 -17.94 -0.96
C VAL A 18 -45.16 -17.99 -0.75
N ILE A 19 -44.50 -19.11 -1.08
CA ILE A 19 -43.03 -19.23 -0.96
C ILE A 19 -42.32 -18.31 -1.96
N ILE A 20 -42.80 -18.20 -3.20
CA ILE A 20 -42.25 -17.27 -4.20
C ILE A 20 -42.46 -15.82 -3.76
N LEU A 21 -43.63 -15.47 -3.24
CA LEU A 21 -43.89 -14.12 -2.74
C LEU A 21 -42.99 -13.78 -1.54
N PHE A 22 -42.75 -14.74 -0.64
CA PHE A 22 -41.87 -14.55 0.51
C PHE A 22 -40.40 -14.44 0.10
N LEU A 23 -39.96 -15.19 -0.92
CA LEU A 23 -38.63 -15.06 -1.52
C LEU A 23 -38.46 -13.70 -2.20
N VAL A 24 -39.45 -13.20 -2.94
CA VAL A 24 -39.38 -11.88 -3.60
C VAL A 24 -39.39 -10.74 -2.58
N LEU A 25 -40.20 -10.85 -1.50
CA LEU A 25 -40.23 -9.85 -0.44
C LEU A 25 -38.94 -9.84 0.41
N THR A 26 -38.29 -10.99 0.59
CA THR A 26 -36.98 -11.06 1.28
C THR A 26 -35.82 -10.70 0.36
N TYR A 27 -35.91 -10.95 -0.95
CA TYR A 27 -34.91 -10.48 -1.93
C TYR A 27 -34.91 -8.95 -2.08
N ASN A 28 -36.08 -8.31 -2.00
CA ASN A 28 -36.19 -6.86 -2.05
C ASN A 28 -35.95 -6.16 -0.71
N HIS A 29 -35.84 -6.92 0.40
CA HIS A 29 -35.34 -6.41 1.67
C HIS A 29 -33.83 -6.64 1.79
N GLY A 30 -33.10 -6.32 0.73
CA GLY A 30 -31.67 -6.01 0.84
C GLY A 30 -31.52 -4.81 1.77
N SER A 31 -31.14 -5.08 3.01
CA SER A 31 -30.67 -4.09 3.97
C SER A 31 -29.81 -3.06 3.25
N SER A 32 -30.21 -1.79 3.29
CA SER A 32 -29.44 -0.65 2.79
C SER A 32 -28.05 -0.69 3.41
N ARG A 33 -27.09 -1.25 2.67
CA ARG A 33 -25.65 -1.12 2.90
C ARG A 33 -25.14 0.10 2.17
N ASP A 34 -25.73 1.26 2.47
CA ASP A 34 -25.10 2.55 2.23
C ASP A 34 -24.59 2.96 3.62
N THR A 35 -23.30 2.95 3.93
CA THR A 35 -22.38 4.01 3.52
C THR A 35 -20.99 3.65 4.08
N GLN A 36 -20.16 2.87 3.37
CA GLN A 36 -18.70 2.86 3.57
C GLN A 36 -17.94 2.03 2.52
N SER A 37 -18.02 2.34 1.22
CA SER A 37 -17.00 1.83 0.27
C SER A 37 -16.86 2.60 -1.04
N ASN A 38 -17.27 3.88 -1.12
CA ASN A 38 -17.03 4.70 -2.32
C ASN A 38 -16.15 5.90 -1.97
N MET A 39 -14.92 5.63 -1.55
CA MET A 39 -13.88 6.64 -1.68
C MET A 39 -13.49 6.66 -3.16
N SER A 40 -13.80 7.75 -3.87
CA SER A 40 -13.48 7.87 -5.30
C SER A 40 -11.99 7.61 -5.51
N GLU A 41 -11.61 7.00 -6.63
CA GLU A 41 -10.20 6.84 -7.02
C GLU A 41 -9.45 8.17 -6.99
N GLU A 42 -10.14 9.28 -7.25
CA GLU A 42 -9.65 10.65 -7.09
C GLU A 42 -9.25 10.98 -5.63
N THR A 43 -10.03 10.57 -4.64
CA THR A 43 -9.72 10.76 -3.21
C THR A 43 -8.55 9.87 -2.76
N LYS A 44 -8.47 8.64 -3.28
CA LYS A 44 -7.35 7.73 -3.02
C LYS A 44 -6.03 8.27 -3.59
N ASN A 45 -6.06 8.72 -4.84
CA ASN A 45 -4.92 9.34 -5.51
C ASN A 45 -4.52 10.65 -4.83
N ASN A 46 -5.49 11.42 -4.32
CA ASN A 46 -5.22 12.61 -3.53
C ASN A 46 -4.40 12.25 -2.26
N ALA A 47 -4.82 11.24 -1.48
CA ALA A 47 -4.10 10.86 -0.27
C ALA A 47 -2.64 10.42 -0.51
N LEU A 48 -2.37 9.60 -1.54
CA LEU A 48 -1.00 9.20 -1.87
C LEU A 48 -0.14 10.35 -2.39
N SER A 49 -0.71 11.27 -3.18
CA SER A 49 0.00 12.48 -3.65
C SER A 49 0.40 13.43 -2.51
N LYS A 50 -0.18 13.22 -1.32
CA LYS A 50 0.11 13.96 -0.09
C LYS A 50 1.08 13.22 0.84
N LEU A 51 1.63 12.07 0.43
CA LEU A 51 2.81 11.49 1.07
C LEU A 51 4.06 12.02 0.36
N SER A 52 4.64 13.08 0.92
CA SER A 52 5.86 13.66 0.35
C SER A 52 7.10 12.93 0.87
N ILE A 53 8.08 12.74 -0.02
CA ILE A 53 9.33 12.05 0.28
C ILE A 53 10.47 13.01 0.01
N ARG A 54 11.35 13.20 1.00
CA ARG A 54 12.58 13.99 0.86
C ARG A 54 13.77 13.08 1.07
N ILE A 55 14.82 13.31 0.29
CA ILE A 55 16.11 12.62 0.43
C ILE A 55 17.20 13.65 0.74
N ARG A 56 18.09 13.32 1.67
CA ARG A 56 19.29 14.11 1.99
C ARG A 56 20.46 13.20 2.32
N GLN A 57 21.68 13.65 2.08
CA GLN A 57 22.86 12.98 2.65
C GLN A 57 23.01 13.37 4.13
N SER A 58 23.07 12.40 5.03
CA SER A 58 23.28 12.62 6.47
C SER A 58 24.71 12.36 6.93
N SER A 59 25.47 11.54 6.20
CA SER A 59 26.89 11.32 6.45
C SER A 59 27.66 11.06 5.14
N THR A 60 28.92 11.46 5.11
CA THR A 60 29.88 11.14 4.02
C THR A 60 30.77 9.95 4.35
N SER A 61 30.85 9.52 5.63
CA SER A 61 31.65 8.38 6.06
C SER A 61 31.02 7.68 7.28
N PRO A 62 30.47 6.46 7.11
CA PRO A 62 30.12 5.86 5.83
C PRO A 62 29.08 6.71 5.07
N PRO A 63 29.08 6.74 3.73
CA PRO A 63 28.09 7.50 2.97
C PRO A 63 26.68 7.04 3.31
N THR A 64 25.84 7.95 3.80
CA THR A 64 24.51 7.65 4.33
C THR A 64 23.50 8.66 3.82
N VAL A 65 22.37 8.16 3.33
CA VAL A 65 21.22 8.98 2.94
C VAL A 65 20.09 8.80 3.94
N THR A 66 19.38 9.88 4.25
CA THR A 66 18.15 9.84 5.05
C THR A 66 16.98 10.12 4.14
N PHE A 67 15.97 9.25 4.21
CA PHE A 67 14.65 9.47 3.65
C PHE A 67 13.72 9.98 4.73
N SER A 68 13.06 11.10 4.48
CA SER A 68 11.99 11.63 5.32
C SER A 68 10.67 11.50 4.57
N VAL A 69 9.68 10.86 5.19
CA VAL A 69 8.33 10.72 4.64
C VAL A 69 7.36 11.52 5.51
N THR A 70 6.67 12.47 4.89
CA THR A 70 5.74 13.38 5.57
C THR A 70 4.31 13.13 5.09
N ASN A 71 3.38 13.05 6.04
CA ASN A 71 1.96 13.02 5.72
C ASN A 71 1.40 14.44 5.62
N GLU A 72 1.23 14.95 4.40
CA GLU A 72 0.60 16.24 4.10
C GLU A 72 -0.91 16.12 3.89
N HIS A 73 -1.49 14.95 4.13
CA HIS A 73 -2.93 14.72 4.07
C HIS A 73 -3.60 15.15 5.39
N THR A 74 -4.91 15.41 5.34
CA THR A 74 -5.70 15.85 6.52
C THR A 74 -6.16 14.71 7.42
N ALA A 75 -5.87 13.46 7.05
CA ALA A 75 -6.22 12.25 7.81
C ALA A 75 -4.96 11.41 8.11
N PRO A 76 -4.97 10.61 9.18
CA PRO A 76 -3.86 9.71 9.48
C PRO A 76 -3.69 8.66 8.40
N LEU A 77 -2.44 8.34 8.08
CA LEU A 77 -2.06 7.30 7.14
C LEU A 77 -1.15 6.28 7.85
N THR A 78 -1.48 5.01 7.73
CA THR A 78 -0.60 3.91 8.17
C THR A 78 0.06 3.28 6.96
N ILE A 79 1.38 3.31 6.93
CA ILE A 79 2.21 2.86 5.82
C ILE A 79 2.83 1.52 6.20
N LEU A 80 2.68 0.50 5.35
CA LEU A 80 3.51 -0.69 5.42
C LEU A 80 4.90 -0.34 4.88
N ARG A 81 5.95 -0.52 5.70
CA ARG A 81 7.31 -0.08 5.37
C ARG A 81 7.98 -0.90 4.27
N TRP A 82 7.51 -2.12 4.01
CA TRP A 82 8.19 -3.08 3.15
C TRP A 82 8.38 -2.58 1.72
N ALA A 83 9.62 -2.67 1.21
CA ALA A 83 9.99 -2.21 -0.14
C ALA A 83 9.65 -0.72 -0.41
N THR A 84 9.74 0.10 0.64
CA THR A 84 9.59 1.57 0.56
C THR A 84 10.87 2.26 1.04
N PRO A 85 11.00 3.60 0.93
CA PRO A 85 12.14 4.32 1.50
C PRO A 85 12.25 4.19 3.02
N LEU A 86 11.18 3.75 3.70
CA LEU A 86 11.14 3.47 5.14
C LEU A 86 11.57 2.03 5.49
N ASP A 87 11.84 1.18 4.51
CA ASP A 87 12.38 -0.16 4.75
C ASP A 87 13.86 -0.05 5.15
N PRO A 88 14.30 -0.62 6.28
CA PRO A 88 15.72 -0.67 6.63
C PRO A 88 16.60 -1.37 5.58
N LEU A 89 15.99 -2.17 4.69
CA LEU A 89 16.66 -2.86 3.58
C LEU A 89 16.41 -2.20 2.22
N ALA A 90 15.98 -0.94 2.18
CA ALA A 90 15.61 -0.23 0.95
C ALA A 90 16.67 -0.33 -0.16
N LEU A 91 17.96 -0.24 0.19
CA LEU A 91 19.06 -0.39 -0.78
C LEU A 91 19.09 -1.80 -1.40
N GLN A 92 19.07 -2.85 -0.56
CA GLN A 92 19.13 -4.25 -1.01
C GLN A 92 17.87 -4.68 -1.76
N LEU A 93 16.74 -4.04 -1.50
CA LEU A 93 15.45 -4.30 -2.16
C LEU A 93 15.28 -3.52 -3.47
N GLY A 94 16.28 -2.73 -3.89
CA GLY A 94 16.23 -1.98 -5.14
C GLY A 94 15.31 -0.75 -5.10
N VAL A 95 14.98 -0.23 -3.92
CA VAL A 95 14.20 1.01 -3.79
C VAL A 95 15.06 2.22 -4.20
N LEU A 96 16.38 2.14 -3.97
CA LEU A 96 17.32 3.19 -4.34
C LEU A 96 17.84 2.97 -5.76
N SER A 97 17.78 4.04 -6.55
CA SER A 97 18.45 4.15 -7.84
C SER A 97 19.74 4.95 -7.65
N VAL A 98 20.87 4.40 -8.10
CA VAL A 98 22.19 5.03 -7.95
C VAL A 98 22.83 5.18 -9.32
N THR A 99 22.97 6.43 -9.79
CA THR A 99 23.59 6.80 -11.05
C THR A 99 25.03 7.25 -10.81
N PRO A 100 26.04 6.57 -11.37
CA PRO A 100 27.43 6.98 -11.23
C PRO A 100 27.70 8.40 -11.69
N ASP A 101 28.77 8.98 -11.17
CA ASP A 101 29.27 10.30 -11.57
C ASP A 101 29.54 10.33 -13.08
N GLY A 102 28.95 11.30 -13.78
CA GLY A 102 29.04 11.44 -15.23
C GLY A 102 28.24 10.42 -16.06
N ALA A 103 27.47 9.52 -15.45
CA ALA A 103 26.63 8.57 -16.17
C ALA A 103 25.20 9.09 -16.39
N ASP A 104 24.59 8.63 -17.49
CA ASP A 104 23.21 8.97 -17.86
C ASP A 104 22.16 8.02 -17.25
N ALA A 105 22.57 6.82 -16.86
CA ALA A 105 21.69 5.76 -16.37
C ALA A 105 22.17 5.19 -15.03
N PRO A 106 21.24 4.72 -14.18
CA PRO A 106 21.60 4.08 -12.92
C PRO A 106 22.32 2.75 -13.11
N LEU A 107 23.08 2.35 -12.10
CA LEU A 107 23.64 1.00 -12.03
C LEU A 107 22.52 -0.03 -11.95
N GLU A 108 22.70 -1.12 -12.67
CA GLU A 108 22.00 -2.37 -12.37
C GLU A 108 22.64 -2.97 -11.11
N ILE A 109 21.86 -2.98 -10.03
CA ILE A 109 22.26 -3.49 -8.72
C ILE A 109 21.51 -4.79 -8.48
N ASP A 110 22.24 -5.84 -8.07
CA ASP A 110 21.60 -7.09 -7.67
C ASP A 110 20.74 -6.85 -6.43
N THR A 111 19.47 -7.23 -6.52
CA THR A 111 18.49 -7.09 -5.44
C THR A 111 18.17 -8.43 -4.81
N ILE A 112 17.76 -8.39 -3.55
CA ILE A 112 17.29 -9.58 -2.84
C ILE A 112 15.76 -9.67 -2.88
N ALA A 113 15.25 -10.88 -3.02
CA ALA A 113 13.84 -11.17 -2.75
C ALA A 113 13.69 -11.64 -1.30
N LEU A 114 12.87 -10.94 -0.52
CA LEU A 114 12.69 -11.23 0.90
C LEU A 114 11.31 -11.82 1.20
N LYS A 115 11.28 -12.95 1.91
CA LYS A 115 10.05 -13.52 2.47
C LYS A 115 9.79 -12.91 3.86
N ARG A 116 8.71 -12.13 3.98
CA ARG A 116 8.30 -11.50 5.24
C ARG A 116 7.33 -12.39 6.02
N ILE A 117 7.27 -12.21 7.34
CA ILE A 117 6.34 -12.92 8.23
C ILE A 117 4.96 -12.28 8.08
N MET A 118 3.90 -13.11 8.01
CA MET A 118 2.51 -12.68 7.84
C MET A 118 1.66 -13.00 9.08
N PRO A 119 0.72 -12.11 9.47
CA PRO A 119 0.57 -10.74 8.97
C PRO A 119 1.77 -9.85 9.36
N PRO A 120 1.94 -8.68 8.73
CA PRO A 120 2.94 -7.70 9.17
C PRO A 120 2.78 -7.40 10.65
N ARG A 121 3.90 -7.17 11.33
CA ARG A 121 3.89 -6.81 12.74
C ARG A 121 3.75 -5.29 12.89
N VAL A 122 3.56 -4.82 14.12
CA VAL A 122 3.39 -3.38 14.39
C VAL A 122 4.65 -2.61 13.98
N GLU A 123 5.84 -3.17 14.18
CA GLU A 123 7.11 -2.56 13.79
C GLU A 123 7.34 -2.45 12.27
N ASP A 124 6.61 -3.24 11.48
CA ASP A 124 6.61 -3.18 10.02
C ASP A 124 5.76 -2.02 9.48
N MET A 125 5.02 -1.34 10.35
CA MET A 125 4.10 -0.26 10.00
C MET A 125 4.54 1.06 10.64
N VAL A 126 4.21 2.16 9.98
CA VAL A 126 4.31 3.50 10.58
C VAL A 126 3.00 4.22 10.37
N THR A 127 2.39 4.68 11.47
CA THR A 127 1.25 5.59 11.41
C THR A 127 1.76 7.03 11.50
N LEU A 128 1.39 7.85 10.51
CA LEU A 128 1.66 9.29 10.48
C LEU A 128 0.34 10.04 10.65
N GLN A 129 0.23 10.88 11.68
CA GLN A 129 -0.84 11.87 11.77
C GLN A 129 -0.65 12.98 10.72
N PRO A 130 -1.66 13.83 10.47
CA PRO A 130 -1.49 15.01 9.62
C PRO A 130 -0.31 15.87 10.07
N GLY A 131 0.65 16.11 9.18
CA GLY A 131 1.87 16.86 9.42
C GLY A 131 3.04 16.05 10.00
N ASP A 132 2.81 14.81 10.44
CA ASP A 132 3.88 13.98 10.98
C ASP A 132 4.90 13.61 9.91
N THR A 133 6.16 13.50 10.33
CA THR A 133 7.27 13.05 9.52
C THR A 133 7.99 11.91 10.22
N THR A 134 8.35 10.88 9.46
CA THR A 134 9.23 9.80 9.93
C THR A 134 10.45 9.72 9.03
N GLU A 135 11.56 9.21 9.56
CA GLU A 135 12.82 9.10 8.84
C GLU A 135 13.37 7.67 8.84
N ASN A 136 14.10 7.33 7.78
CA ASN A 136 14.89 6.11 7.68
C ASN A 136 16.26 6.43 7.09
N GLU A 137 17.32 5.97 7.75
CA GLU A 137 18.68 6.12 7.26
C GLU A 137 19.14 4.86 6.52
N VAL A 138 19.70 5.06 5.34
CA VAL A 138 20.23 4.01 4.48
C VAL A 138 21.70 4.27 4.23
N ILE A 139 22.53 3.39 4.77
CA ILE A 139 23.97 3.41 4.53
C ILE A 139 24.22 2.83 3.13
N LEU A 140 24.91 3.59 2.28
CA LEU A 140 25.41 3.10 1.01
C LEU A 140 26.60 2.18 1.31
N ARG A 141 26.45 0.88 1.05
CA ARG A 141 27.44 -0.14 1.42
C ARG A 141 28.15 -0.67 0.19
N GLU A 142 29.48 -0.82 0.27
CA GLU A 142 30.30 -1.46 -0.76
C GLU A 142 29.87 -2.89 -1.10
N THR A 143 29.28 -3.62 -0.14
CA THR A 143 28.77 -4.98 -0.38
C THR A 143 27.60 -5.02 -1.35
N VAL A 144 26.87 -3.91 -1.51
CA VAL A 144 25.70 -3.81 -2.39
C VAL A 144 26.01 -2.94 -3.61
N LEU A 145 26.80 -1.88 -3.40
CA LEU A 145 27.16 -0.93 -4.44
C LEU A 145 28.65 -1.05 -4.79
N PRO A 146 29.02 -1.21 -6.07
CA PRO A 146 30.40 -1.24 -6.51
C PRO A 146 31.00 0.19 -6.46
N PHE A 147 31.58 0.59 -5.32
CA PHE A 147 32.08 1.95 -5.10
C PHE A 147 33.16 2.37 -6.12
N ASP A 148 33.95 1.42 -6.60
CA ASP A 148 34.92 1.58 -7.69
C ASP A 148 34.29 2.09 -9.00
N ARG A 149 32.99 1.84 -9.20
CA ARG A 149 32.21 2.26 -10.38
C ARG A 149 31.30 3.45 -10.12
N LEU A 150 31.16 3.93 -8.88
CA LEU A 150 30.25 5.04 -8.55
C LEU A 150 30.79 6.42 -8.90
N GLY A 151 32.12 6.59 -8.89
CA GLY A 151 32.74 7.91 -8.90
C GLY A 151 32.56 8.64 -7.56
N LYS A 152 32.96 9.93 -7.50
CA LYS A 152 33.01 10.69 -6.24
C LYS A 152 31.65 11.25 -5.83
N LYS A 153 30.79 11.54 -6.81
CA LYS A 153 29.49 12.18 -6.63
C LYS A 153 28.38 11.49 -7.41
N PRO A 154 28.07 10.21 -7.13
CA PRO A 154 26.91 9.58 -7.74
C PRO A 154 25.62 10.33 -7.36
N ARG A 155 24.63 10.27 -8.25
CA ARG A 155 23.26 10.73 -7.99
C ARG A 155 22.44 9.59 -7.40
N VAL A 156 21.71 9.87 -6.32
CA VAL A 156 20.87 8.90 -5.62
C VAL A 156 19.44 9.40 -5.59
N ALA A 157 18.49 8.54 -5.97
CA ALA A 157 17.06 8.75 -5.86
C ALA A 157 16.39 7.50 -5.26
N ALA A 158 15.15 7.61 -4.82
CA ALA A 158 14.30 6.46 -4.52
C ALA A 158 13.12 6.39 -5.48
N LYS A 159 12.80 5.18 -5.93
CA LYS A 159 11.67 4.90 -6.82
C LYS A 159 11.04 3.56 -6.45
N GLY A 160 9.72 3.48 -6.54
CA GLY A 160 9.02 2.23 -6.28
C GLY A 160 7.51 2.40 -6.20
N THR A 161 6.88 1.50 -5.47
CA THR A 161 5.43 1.51 -5.26
C THR A 161 5.13 1.40 -3.78
N TRP A 162 4.30 2.31 -3.28
CA TRP A 162 3.60 2.12 -2.02
C TRP A 162 2.69 0.91 -2.18
N GLN A 163 3.10 -0.26 -1.68
CA GLN A 163 2.31 -1.48 -1.84
C GLN A 163 1.02 -1.41 -1.02
N THR A 164 1.08 -0.84 0.18
CA THR A 164 -0.05 -0.83 1.11
C THR A 164 0.04 0.37 2.02
N VAL A 165 -0.91 1.30 1.85
CA VAL A 165 -1.15 2.41 2.77
C VAL A 165 -2.62 2.37 3.18
N TRP A 166 -2.87 2.31 4.48
CA TRP A 166 -4.22 2.36 5.04
C TRP A 166 -4.56 3.81 5.44
N PRO A 167 -5.70 4.37 5.01
CA PRO A 167 -6.14 5.72 5.39
C PRO A 167 -6.78 5.73 6.79
N THR A 168 -6.06 5.16 7.77
CA THR A 168 -6.47 5.05 9.16
C THR A 168 -5.23 4.81 10.04
N THR A 169 -5.42 4.71 11.35
CA THR A 169 -4.38 4.38 12.32
C THR A 169 -4.23 2.87 12.51
N ALA A 170 -3.03 2.40 12.88
CA ALA A 170 -2.72 0.97 12.98
C ALA A 170 -3.61 0.21 13.99
N ASP A 171 -4.05 0.86 15.07
CA ASP A 171 -4.94 0.30 16.10
C ASP A 171 -6.35 -0.04 15.57
N LYS A 172 -6.74 0.56 14.44
CA LYS A 172 -8.03 0.29 13.77
C LYS A 172 -7.94 -0.82 12.72
N LEU A 173 -6.76 -1.35 12.47
CA LEU A 173 -6.56 -2.42 11.49
C LEU A 173 -6.90 -3.78 12.12
N SER A 174 -7.89 -4.46 11.52
CA SER A 174 -8.20 -5.83 11.90
C SER A 174 -7.13 -6.79 11.39
N LYS A 175 -7.02 -7.96 12.01
CA LYS A 175 -6.15 -9.04 11.53
C LYS A 175 -6.43 -9.39 10.06
N ASP A 176 -7.70 -9.40 9.67
CA ASP A 176 -8.11 -9.68 8.29
C ASP A 176 -7.63 -8.61 7.32
N ALA A 177 -7.67 -7.32 7.71
CA ALA A 177 -7.12 -6.24 6.88
C ALA A 177 -5.60 -6.41 6.69
N LEU A 178 -4.88 -6.75 7.76
CA LEU A 178 -3.44 -7.00 7.72
C LEU A 178 -3.06 -8.25 6.91
N MET A 179 -3.93 -9.26 6.83
CA MET A 179 -3.70 -10.44 6.00
C MET A 179 -3.91 -10.15 4.51
N LYS A 180 -4.82 -9.23 4.18
CA LYS A 180 -5.13 -8.87 2.78
C LYS A 180 -4.13 -7.89 2.16
N LEU A 181 -3.48 -7.04 2.94
CA LEU A 181 -2.52 -6.03 2.45
C LEU A 181 -3.13 -5.20 1.30
N GLN A 182 -2.43 -5.08 0.17
CA GLN A 182 -2.86 -4.40 -1.04
C GLN A 182 -4.20 -4.89 -1.64
N PHE A 183 -4.65 -6.09 -1.25
CA PHE A 183 -5.93 -6.66 -1.69
C PHE A 183 -7.06 -6.35 -0.70
N GLY A 184 -6.80 -5.52 0.32
CA GLY A 184 -7.78 -5.07 1.29
C GLY A 184 -8.65 -3.93 0.76
N ASP A 185 -9.90 -3.88 1.22
CA ASP A 185 -10.83 -2.81 0.85
C ASP A 185 -10.35 -1.46 1.41
N GLY A 186 -10.37 -0.42 0.56
CA GLY A 186 -9.98 0.94 0.95
C GLY A 186 -8.47 1.16 1.14
N VAL A 187 -7.64 0.16 0.83
CA VAL A 187 -6.17 0.30 0.82
C VAL A 187 -5.75 1.13 -0.38
N LEU A 188 -4.73 1.97 -0.17
CA LEU A 188 -4.10 2.78 -1.20
C LEU A 188 -2.82 2.08 -1.67
N SER A 189 -2.59 2.11 -2.99
CA SER A 189 -1.35 1.67 -3.62
C SER A 189 -1.03 2.60 -4.78
N GLY A 190 0.24 2.91 -5.00
CA GLY A 190 0.65 3.82 -6.07
C GLY A 190 2.15 4.04 -6.11
N GLU A 191 2.63 4.57 -7.22
CA GLU A 191 4.06 4.82 -7.43
C GLU A 191 4.57 5.98 -6.58
N PHE A 192 5.86 5.95 -6.28
CA PHE A 192 6.60 7.07 -5.74
C PHE A 192 7.95 7.22 -6.43
N GLU A 193 8.41 8.46 -6.49
CA GLU A 193 9.74 8.80 -6.97
C GLU A 193 10.22 10.06 -6.25
N THR A 194 11.50 10.11 -5.87
CA THR A 194 12.13 11.31 -5.34
C THR A 194 12.94 11.99 -6.42
N GLU A 195 13.19 13.29 -6.24
CA GLU A 195 14.31 13.93 -6.93
C GLU A 195 15.62 13.21 -6.61
N ALA A 196 16.56 13.25 -7.55
CA ALA A 196 17.90 12.73 -7.36
C ALA A 196 18.79 13.78 -6.68
N ILE A 197 19.58 13.37 -5.69
CA ILE A 197 20.60 14.22 -5.06
C ILE A 197 22.00 13.71 -5.36
N GLU A 198 22.96 14.62 -5.49
CA GLU A 198 24.37 14.24 -5.47
C GLU A 198 24.76 13.80 -4.05
N VAL A 199 25.43 12.65 -3.96
CA VAL A 199 25.93 12.11 -2.69
C VAL A 199 27.44 12.01 -2.77
N THR A 200 28.15 12.54 -1.78
CA THR A 200 29.61 12.38 -1.70
C THR A 200 29.94 10.99 -1.16
N VAL A 201 30.69 10.21 -1.94
CA VAL A 201 31.23 8.90 -1.56
C VAL A 201 32.74 9.09 -1.33
N ALA A 202 33.21 8.79 -0.11
CA ALA A 202 34.59 9.00 0.33
C ALA A 202 35.52 7.88 -0.15
#